data_AF-B6XTP4-F1
#
_entry.id   AF-B6XTP4-F1
#
_cell.length_a   1.000
_cell.length_b   1.000
_cell.length_c   1.000
_cell.angle_alpha   90.00
_cell.angle_beta   90.00
_cell.angle_gamma   90.00
#
_symmetry.space_group_name_H-M   'P 1'
#
loop_
_entity.id
_entity.type
_entity.pdbx_description
1 polymer ?
#
loop_
_entity_poly.entity_id
_entity_poly.type
_entity_poly.pdbx_seq_one_letter_code
_entity_poly.pdbx_strand_id
1 'polypeptide(L)'
;MPMPKIIITQALVDGKNVRTVVDGQQRLRALLDYINDGFTVSKLHNEQYGGLVFSALPDFVQQEVLQYELGVDVLFNQNTADILDIFSRLNTYSVKLNSTELLNAQYLGAFKTFAHQVARQYVQYWLDSKILTSSNVARMSEVELTGDLLIALLDGIHAKKSIPAFYKKYDEIPESSNEYSNMRNAIEAFHATMQNLLDIYAPEEIALTNYRRVHLYYTLFCVIASIRTNCLKTNLEIESLHSMPNNKLRIFFDNFSATYDEKIDSKEPSSDWNQFIQDSRRATTDQATRIRRWEFILRQLKDYANNE
;
A
#
# COMPACT_ATOMS: atom_id res chain seq x y z
N MET A 1 -17.77 -7.66 -20.18
CA MET A 1 -16.58 -6.87 -20.53
C MET A 1 -15.80 -7.62 -21.60
N PRO A 2 -15.17 -6.95 -22.57
CA PRO A 2 -14.30 -7.62 -23.52
C PRO A 2 -13.04 -8.16 -22.82
N MET A 3 -12.67 -9.40 -23.12
CA MET A 3 -11.45 -10.02 -22.64
C MET A 3 -10.24 -9.31 -23.25
N PRO A 4 -9.18 -8.98 -22.47
CA PRO A 4 -7.98 -8.41 -23.04
C PRO A 4 -7.34 -9.39 -24.03
N LYS A 5 -6.71 -8.86 -25.09
CA LYS A 5 -6.15 -9.66 -26.18
C LYS A 5 -5.08 -10.66 -25.72
N ILE A 6 -4.95 -11.75 -26.47
CA ILE A 6 -3.90 -12.76 -26.31
C ILE A 6 -2.81 -12.51 -27.35
N ILE A 7 -1.54 -12.68 -26.97
CA ILE A 7 -0.41 -12.48 -27.87
C ILE A 7 0.27 -13.81 -28.10
N ILE A 8 0.40 -14.18 -29.38
CA ILE A 8 1.08 -15.40 -29.79
C ILE A 8 2.18 -15.07 -30.78
N THR A 9 3.27 -15.81 -30.70
CA THR A 9 4.24 -15.87 -31.80
C THR A 9 3.90 -17.03 -32.71
N GLN A 10 4.15 -16.87 -34.00
CA GLN A 10 4.03 -17.95 -34.97
C GLN A 10 5.38 -18.17 -35.65
N ALA A 11 5.87 -19.40 -35.59
CA ALA A 11 7.09 -19.83 -36.26
C ALA A 11 6.82 -21.09 -37.08
N LEU A 12 7.54 -21.23 -38.19
CA LEU A 12 7.49 -22.43 -39.01
C LEU A 12 8.63 -23.36 -38.56
N VAL A 13 8.29 -24.46 -37.90
CA VAL A 13 9.23 -25.48 -37.45
C VAL A 13 8.89 -26.77 -38.18
N ASP A 14 9.84 -27.31 -38.95
CA ASP A 14 9.69 -28.54 -39.72
C ASP A 14 8.43 -28.57 -40.63
N GLY A 15 8.14 -27.45 -41.28
CA GLY A 15 6.97 -27.32 -42.16
C GLY A 15 5.63 -27.17 -41.43
N LYS A 16 5.62 -27.15 -40.10
CA LYS A 16 4.42 -26.94 -39.27
C LYS A 16 4.42 -25.53 -38.68
N ASN A 17 3.27 -24.88 -38.70
CA ASN A 17 3.06 -23.65 -37.95
C ASN A 17 2.96 -23.99 -36.46
N VAL A 18 4.01 -23.67 -35.72
CA VAL A 18 4.02 -23.74 -34.25
C VAL A 18 3.67 -22.36 -33.72
N ARG A 19 2.63 -22.31 -32.88
CA ARG A 19 2.20 -21.09 -32.20
C ARG A 19 2.57 -21.19 -30.73
N THR A 20 3.25 -20.18 -30.21
CA THR A 20 3.63 -20.13 -28.80
C THR A 20 2.90 -18.96 -28.15
N VAL A 21 2.20 -19.24 -27.06
CA VAL A 21 1.52 -18.20 -26.28
C VAL A 21 2.56 -17.45 -25.46
N VAL A 22 2.70 -16.16 -25.74
CA VAL A 22 3.70 -15.31 -25.08
C VAL A 22 3.06 -14.44 -23.99
N ASP A 23 1.81 -14.00 -24.19
CA ASP A 23 0.98 -13.36 -23.15
C ASP A 23 -0.43 -13.97 -23.12
N GLY A 24 -1.08 -13.95 -21.96
CA GLY A 24 -2.43 -14.50 -21.77
C GLY A 24 -2.44 -15.97 -21.35
N GLN A 25 -1.30 -16.55 -20.95
CA GLN A 25 -1.20 -17.95 -20.53
C GLN A 25 -2.16 -18.31 -19.38
N GLN A 26 -2.23 -17.47 -18.34
CA GLN A 26 -3.13 -17.70 -17.19
C GLN A 26 -4.60 -17.57 -17.59
N ARG A 27 -4.93 -16.62 -18.47
CA ARG A 27 -6.27 -16.39 -19.00
C ARG A 27 -6.74 -17.57 -19.85
N LEU A 28 -5.89 -18.04 -20.76
CA LEU A 28 -6.17 -19.20 -21.60
C LEU A 28 -6.29 -20.46 -20.76
N ARG A 29 -5.41 -20.64 -19.77
CA ARG A 29 -5.47 -21.77 -18.83
C ARG A 29 -6.79 -21.76 -18.05
N ALA A 30 -7.18 -20.63 -17.47
CA ALA A 30 -8.45 -20.53 -16.75
C ALA A 30 -9.66 -20.85 -17.64
N LEU A 31 -9.65 -20.41 -18.91
CA LEU A 31 -10.72 -20.72 -19.86
C LEU A 31 -10.77 -22.21 -20.20
N LEU A 32 -9.62 -22.82 -20.47
CA LEU A 32 -9.51 -24.26 -20.72
C LEU A 32 -9.88 -25.09 -19.49
N ASP A 33 -9.43 -24.66 -18.31
CA ASP A 33 -9.75 -25.33 -17.05
C ASP A 33 -11.26 -25.27 -16.78
N TYR A 34 -11.92 -24.14 -17.06
CA TYR A 34 -13.37 -24.03 -16.90
C TYR A 34 -14.13 -24.94 -17.87
N ILE A 35 -13.76 -24.96 -19.16
CA ILE A 35 -14.38 -25.83 -20.17
C ILE A 35 -14.21 -27.31 -19.83
N ASN A 36 -13.12 -27.66 -19.13
CA ASN A 36 -12.86 -29.02 -18.64
C ASN A 36 -13.40 -29.28 -17.22
N ASP A 37 -14.38 -28.50 -16.76
CA ASP A 37 -15.02 -28.62 -15.44
C ASP A 37 -14.07 -28.50 -14.23
N GLY A 38 -12.94 -27.81 -14.38
CA GLY A 38 -11.91 -27.67 -13.35
C GLY A 38 -12.29 -26.75 -12.18
N PHE A 39 -13.27 -25.86 -12.35
CA PHE A 39 -13.83 -25.02 -11.29
C PHE A 39 -15.24 -24.50 -11.64
N THR A 40 -15.93 -23.90 -10.67
CA THR A 40 -17.24 -23.26 -10.87
C THR A 40 -17.13 -21.73 -10.81
N VAL A 41 -17.99 -21.02 -11.53
CA VAL A 41 -18.04 -19.56 -11.47
C VAL A 41 -18.79 -19.14 -10.19
N SER A 42 -18.28 -18.17 -9.43
CA SER A 42 -18.99 -17.69 -8.23
C SER A 42 -20.36 -17.08 -8.57
N LYS A 43 -21.36 -17.33 -7.72
CA LYS A 43 -22.68 -16.67 -7.78
C LYS A 43 -22.61 -15.15 -7.68
N LEU A 44 -21.52 -14.62 -7.13
CA LEU A 44 -21.26 -13.19 -7.06
C LEU A 44 -20.89 -12.58 -8.44
N HIS A 45 -20.33 -13.39 -9.35
CA HIS A 45 -19.91 -12.95 -10.68
C HIS A 45 -20.96 -13.22 -11.75
N ASN A 46 -21.79 -14.25 -11.55
CA ASN A 46 -22.94 -14.54 -12.38
C ASN A 46 -24.04 -15.15 -11.51
N GLU A 47 -25.08 -14.36 -11.22
CA GLU A 47 -26.16 -14.76 -10.32
C GLU A 47 -26.99 -15.92 -10.90
N GLN A 48 -27.06 -16.00 -12.23
CA GLN A 48 -27.90 -16.96 -12.96
C GLN A 48 -27.22 -18.34 -13.11
N TYR A 49 -25.91 -18.36 -13.39
CA TYR A 49 -25.16 -19.59 -13.68
C TYR A 49 -24.04 -19.89 -12.68
N GLY A 50 -23.93 -19.09 -11.62
CA GLY A 50 -22.92 -19.28 -10.60
C GLY A 50 -23.12 -20.56 -9.78
N GLY A 51 -22.03 -21.24 -9.48
CA GLY A 51 -21.97 -22.53 -8.82
C GLY A 51 -22.03 -23.72 -9.78
N LEU A 52 -22.18 -23.48 -11.09
CA LEU A 52 -22.19 -24.54 -12.11
C LEU A 52 -20.80 -24.72 -12.75
N VAL A 53 -20.47 -25.97 -13.04
CA VAL A 53 -19.39 -26.36 -13.96
C VAL A 53 -19.86 -26.18 -15.41
N PHE A 54 -18.94 -26.16 -16.37
CA PHE A 54 -19.27 -25.90 -17.77
C PHE A 54 -20.28 -26.92 -18.33
N SER A 55 -20.10 -28.21 -18.02
CA SER A 55 -21.01 -29.28 -18.45
C SER A 55 -22.42 -29.20 -17.82
N ALA A 56 -22.57 -28.46 -16.72
CA ALA A 56 -23.85 -28.26 -16.05
C ALA A 56 -24.61 -27.01 -16.54
N LEU A 57 -24.02 -26.23 -17.46
CA LEU A 57 -24.69 -25.10 -18.09
C LEU A 57 -25.73 -25.57 -19.12
N PRO A 58 -26.79 -24.77 -19.38
CA PRO A 58 -27.69 -25.05 -20.50
C PRO A 58 -26.94 -25.06 -21.84
N ASP A 59 -27.34 -25.92 -22.76
CA ASP A 59 -26.67 -26.12 -24.06
C ASP A 59 -26.46 -24.80 -24.84
N PHE A 60 -27.43 -23.88 -24.78
CA PHE A 60 -27.31 -22.59 -25.46
C PHE A 60 -26.19 -21.72 -24.87
N VAL A 61 -25.99 -21.76 -23.55
CA VAL A 61 -24.93 -21.00 -22.85
C VAL A 61 -23.57 -21.62 -23.12
N GLN A 62 -23.49 -22.96 -23.16
CA GLN A 62 -22.26 -23.66 -23.54
C GLN A 62 -21.83 -23.24 -24.96
N GLN A 63 -22.79 -23.15 -25.89
CA GLN A 63 -22.52 -22.67 -27.24
C GLN A 63 -22.05 -21.21 -27.27
N GLU A 64 -22.66 -20.31 -26.50
CA GLU A 64 -22.21 -18.92 -26.42
C GLU A 64 -20.77 -18.79 -25.90
N VAL A 65 -20.40 -19.58 -24.88
CA VAL A 65 -19.03 -19.60 -24.33
C VAL A 65 -18.03 -20.11 -25.39
N LEU A 66 -18.37 -21.17 -26.13
CA LEU A 66 -17.50 -21.73 -27.16
C LEU A 66 -17.40 -20.88 -28.43
N GLN A 67 -18.42 -20.09 -28.74
CA GLN A 67 -18.43 -19.15 -29.86
C GLN A 67 -17.73 -17.82 -29.55
N TYR A 68 -17.34 -17.60 -28.29
CA TYR A 68 -16.67 -16.37 -27.90
C TYR A 68 -15.34 -16.20 -28.65
N GLU A 69 -15.26 -15.15 -29.48
CA GLU A 69 -14.07 -14.85 -30.25
C GLU A 69 -13.01 -14.18 -29.38
N LEU A 70 -11.85 -14.82 -29.28
CA LEU A 70 -10.69 -14.27 -28.59
C LEU A 70 -9.94 -13.33 -29.53
N GLY A 71 -9.78 -12.06 -29.13
CA GLY A 71 -8.89 -11.15 -29.85
C GLY A 71 -7.44 -11.63 -29.71
N VAL A 72 -6.82 -12.05 -30.81
CA VAL A 72 -5.43 -12.53 -30.82
C VAL A 72 -4.59 -11.65 -31.73
N ASP A 73 -3.48 -11.13 -31.19
CA ASP A 73 -2.45 -10.46 -31.98
C ASP A 73 -1.30 -11.45 -32.24
N VAL A 74 -0.98 -11.67 -33.52
CA VAL A 74 0.04 -12.62 -33.95
C VAL A 74 1.32 -11.88 -34.35
N LEU A 75 2.43 -12.25 -33.72
CA LEU A 75 3.76 -11.72 -34.03
C LEU A 75 4.52 -12.69 -34.94
N PHE A 76 5.01 -12.17 -36.08
CA PHE A 76 5.77 -12.93 -37.08
C PHE A 76 7.25 -12.53 -37.06
N ASN A 77 8.16 -13.51 -37.15
CA ASN A 77 9.59 -13.31 -37.46
C ASN A 77 10.32 -12.20 -36.66
N GLN A 78 10.10 -12.13 -35.34
CA GLN A 78 10.80 -11.17 -34.47
C GLN A 78 11.98 -11.87 -33.75
N ASN A 79 13.12 -11.19 -33.62
CA ASN A 79 14.21 -11.68 -32.76
C ASN A 79 13.74 -11.63 -31.29
N THR A 80 14.26 -12.50 -30.42
CA THR A 80 13.90 -12.57 -28.99
C THR A 80 13.99 -11.21 -28.30
N ALA A 81 14.93 -10.34 -28.73
CA ALA A 81 15.07 -8.98 -28.23
C ALA A 81 13.89 -8.05 -28.58
N ASP A 82 13.34 -8.13 -29.79
CA ASP A 82 12.20 -7.31 -30.24
C ASP A 82 10.90 -7.78 -29.59
N ILE A 83 10.77 -9.09 -29.37
CA ILE A 83 9.71 -9.65 -28.54
C ILE A 83 9.82 -9.03 -27.15
N LEU A 84 10.99 -9.09 -26.50
CA LEU A 84 11.18 -8.51 -25.17
C LEU A 84 10.94 -6.99 -25.11
N ASP A 85 11.24 -6.21 -26.16
CA ASP A 85 10.93 -4.78 -26.24
C ASP A 85 9.41 -4.53 -26.40
N ILE A 86 8.74 -5.26 -27.28
CA ILE A 86 7.27 -5.24 -27.40
C ILE A 86 6.62 -5.62 -26.07
N PHE A 87 7.16 -6.63 -25.38
CA PHE A 87 6.75 -7.02 -24.04
C PHE A 87 7.03 -5.95 -23.01
N SER A 88 8.17 -5.27 -23.09
CA SER A 88 8.50 -4.20 -22.17
C SER A 88 7.52 -3.05 -22.34
N ARG A 89 7.12 -2.71 -23.57
CA ARG A 89 6.15 -1.65 -23.89
C ARG A 89 4.70 -2.04 -23.57
N LEU A 90 4.32 -3.28 -23.86
CA LEU A 90 3.01 -3.79 -23.47
C LEU A 90 2.89 -3.92 -21.96
N ASN A 91 3.94 -4.34 -21.25
CA ASN A 91 4.04 -4.28 -19.79
C ASN A 91 4.34 -2.88 -19.23
N THR A 92 4.73 -1.91 -20.07
CA THR A 92 4.74 -0.50 -19.69
C THR A 92 3.29 -0.02 -19.56
N TYR A 93 2.35 -0.62 -20.30
CA TYR A 93 0.91 -0.42 -20.14
C TYR A 93 0.22 -1.44 -19.22
N SER A 94 0.69 -2.70 -19.13
CA SER A 94 0.34 -3.67 -18.09
C SER A 94 1.45 -3.72 -17.06
N VAL A 95 1.56 -2.61 -16.32
CA VAL A 95 2.48 -2.46 -15.21
C VAL A 95 2.37 -3.69 -14.31
N LYS A 96 3.48 -4.42 -14.10
CA LYS A 96 3.52 -5.54 -13.16
C LYS A 96 2.89 -5.07 -11.86
N LEU A 97 1.82 -5.75 -11.45
CA LEU A 97 1.07 -5.36 -10.27
C LEU A 97 2.06 -5.26 -9.10
N ASN A 98 2.10 -4.10 -8.47
CA ASN A 98 2.88 -3.90 -7.26
C ASN A 98 2.27 -4.72 -6.11
N SER A 99 2.99 -4.86 -5.00
CA SER A 99 2.51 -5.65 -3.86
C SER A 99 1.13 -5.21 -3.39
N THR A 100 0.85 -3.91 -3.35
CA THR A 100 -0.45 -3.35 -2.95
C THR A 100 -1.54 -3.67 -3.95
N GLU A 101 -1.27 -3.56 -5.24
CA GLU A 101 -2.20 -3.93 -6.32
C GLU A 101 -2.55 -5.43 -6.27
N LEU A 102 -1.57 -6.29 -5.96
CA LEU A 102 -1.80 -7.73 -5.75
C LEU A 102 -2.66 -8.00 -4.51
N LEU A 103 -2.39 -7.32 -3.39
CA LEU A 103 -3.21 -7.43 -2.17
C LEU A 103 -4.66 -6.99 -2.46
N ASN A 104 -4.83 -5.92 -3.21
CA ASN A 104 -6.14 -5.44 -3.60
C ASN A 104 -6.89 -6.39 -4.53
N ALA A 105 -6.19 -7.15 -5.37
CA ALA A 105 -6.79 -8.20 -6.18
C ALA A 105 -7.12 -9.45 -5.36
N GLN A 106 -6.31 -9.78 -4.35
CA GLN A 106 -6.42 -11.01 -3.57
C GLN A 106 -7.45 -10.97 -2.44
N TYR A 107 -7.63 -9.80 -1.82
CA TYR A 107 -8.44 -9.64 -0.60
C TYR A 107 -9.65 -8.74 -0.85
N LEU A 108 -10.74 -8.98 -0.13
CA LEU A 108 -12.00 -8.22 -0.23
C LEU A 108 -12.52 -7.71 1.12
N GLY A 109 -11.81 -8.00 2.21
CA GLY A 109 -12.27 -7.75 3.56
C GLY A 109 -12.28 -6.31 4.04
N ALA A 110 -12.64 -6.17 5.31
CA ALA A 110 -12.90 -4.89 5.96
C ALA A 110 -11.64 -4.01 6.02
N PHE A 111 -10.47 -4.57 6.31
CA PHE A 111 -9.21 -3.81 6.37
C PHE A 111 -8.88 -3.11 5.05
N LYS A 112 -9.00 -3.82 3.93
CA LYS A 112 -8.84 -3.24 2.59
C LYS A 112 -9.83 -2.11 2.37
N THR A 113 -11.11 -2.36 2.65
CA THR A 113 -12.18 -1.40 2.43
C THR A 113 -11.92 -0.10 3.19
N PHE A 114 -11.55 -0.19 4.47
CA PHE A 114 -11.23 0.98 5.27
C PHE A 114 -9.94 1.68 4.83
N ALA A 115 -8.89 0.94 4.51
CA ALA A 115 -7.66 1.53 3.98
C ALA A 115 -7.94 2.36 2.71
N HIS A 116 -8.78 1.88 1.80
CA HIS A 116 -9.19 2.64 0.61
C HIS A 116 -10.02 3.87 0.94
N GLN A 117 -10.99 3.75 1.85
CA GLN A 117 -11.85 4.86 2.24
C GLN A 117 -11.04 5.99 2.89
N VAL A 118 -10.19 5.66 3.86
CA VAL A 118 -9.32 6.62 4.55
C VAL A 118 -8.30 7.21 3.57
N ALA A 119 -7.70 6.40 2.71
CA ALA A 119 -6.75 6.89 1.72
C ALA A 119 -7.38 7.92 0.78
N ARG A 120 -8.61 7.68 0.31
CA ARG A 120 -9.34 8.63 -0.55
C ARG A 120 -9.61 9.96 0.14
N GLN A 121 -9.83 9.96 1.45
CA GLN A 121 -10.06 11.20 2.21
C GLN A 121 -8.80 12.07 2.32
N TYR A 122 -7.63 11.46 2.46
CA TYR A 122 -6.37 12.16 2.74
C TYR A 122 -5.38 12.20 1.55
N VAL A 123 -5.73 11.62 0.39
CA VAL A 123 -4.85 11.62 -0.79
C VAL A 123 -4.46 13.04 -1.23
N GLN A 124 -5.39 13.99 -1.17
CA GLN A 124 -5.12 15.38 -1.55
C GLN A 124 -4.13 16.03 -0.58
N TYR A 125 -4.31 15.81 0.73
CA TYR A 125 -3.36 16.25 1.76
C TYR A 125 -1.94 15.72 1.48
N TRP A 126 -1.78 14.44 1.14
CA TRP A 126 -0.46 13.85 0.84
C TRP A 126 0.17 14.36 -0.46
N LEU A 127 -0.65 14.75 -1.44
CA LEU A 127 -0.17 15.37 -2.68
C LEU A 127 0.30 16.81 -2.42
N ASP A 128 -0.50 17.62 -1.74
CA ASP A 128 -0.19 19.03 -1.47
C ASP A 128 1.03 19.18 -0.54
N SER A 129 1.20 18.25 0.40
CA SER A 129 2.38 18.14 1.26
C SER A 129 3.61 17.52 0.60
N LYS A 130 3.50 17.08 -0.66
CA LYS A 130 4.57 16.38 -1.41
C LYS A 130 5.09 15.12 -0.72
N ILE A 131 4.30 14.52 0.17
CA ILE A 131 4.59 13.21 0.77
C ILE A 131 4.48 12.11 -0.29
N LEU A 132 3.47 12.23 -1.15
CA LEU A 132 3.25 11.38 -2.32
C LEU A 132 3.22 12.25 -3.57
N THR A 133 3.64 11.68 -4.70
CA THR A 133 3.46 12.28 -6.02
C THR A 133 2.28 11.64 -6.74
N SER A 134 1.75 12.30 -7.78
CA SER A 134 0.70 11.71 -8.64
C SER A 134 1.14 10.35 -9.22
N SER A 135 2.43 10.17 -9.52
CA SER A 135 2.97 8.88 -9.96
C SER A 135 2.93 7.81 -8.86
N ASN A 136 3.09 8.19 -7.59
CA ASN A 136 2.95 7.25 -6.47
C ASN A 136 1.48 6.86 -6.28
N VAL A 137 0.57 7.84 -6.38
CA VAL A 137 -0.87 7.62 -6.24
C VAL A 137 -1.43 6.74 -7.36
N ALA A 138 -0.96 6.92 -8.58
CA ALA A 138 -1.31 6.05 -9.71
C ALA A 138 -0.94 4.56 -9.46
N ARG A 139 -0.07 4.29 -8.48
CA ARG A 139 0.37 2.96 -8.06
C ARG A 139 -0.09 2.61 -6.64
N MET A 140 -1.18 3.23 -6.17
CA MET A 140 -1.82 2.92 -4.89
C MET A 140 -0.93 3.11 -3.66
N SER A 141 0.08 4.00 -3.74
CA SER A 141 0.97 4.27 -2.60
C SER A 141 0.24 4.94 -1.44
N GLU A 142 -0.84 5.65 -1.71
CA GLU A 142 -1.76 6.23 -0.73
C GLU A 142 -2.50 5.16 0.07
N VAL A 143 -2.95 4.09 -0.59
CA VAL A 143 -3.57 2.95 0.08
C VAL A 143 -2.54 2.19 0.90
N GLU A 144 -1.33 2.01 0.36
CA GLU A 144 -0.24 1.35 1.07
C GLU A 144 0.18 2.13 2.33
N LEU A 145 0.38 3.45 2.22
CA LEU A 145 0.71 4.33 3.34
C LEU A 145 -0.40 4.30 4.39
N THR A 146 -1.66 4.39 3.96
CA THR A 146 -2.80 4.30 4.88
C THR A 146 -2.82 2.97 5.63
N GLY A 147 -2.61 1.85 4.93
CA GLY A 147 -2.53 0.53 5.55
C GLY A 147 -1.38 0.44 6.56
N ASP A 148 -0.20 0.97 6.23
CA ASP A 148 0.97 0.98 7.12
C ASP A 148 0.70 1.79 8.40
N LEU A 149 0.07 2.95 8.29
CA LEU A 149 -0.30 3.81 9.43
C LEU A 149 -1.44 3.20 10.27
N LEU A 150 -2.44 2.59 9.63
CA LEU A 150 -3.53 1.89 10.34
C LEU A 150 -2.98 0.69 11.14
N ILE A 151 -2.02 -0.06 10.58
CA ILE A 151 -1.36 -1.15 11.30
C ILE A 151 -0.67 -0.62 12.56
N ALA A 152 0.00 0.53 12.48
CA ALA A 152 0.63 1.16 13.64
C ALA A 152 -0.38 1.43 14.77
N LEU A 153 -1.59 1.88 14.43
CA LEU A 153 -2.66 2.13 15.41
C LEU A 153 -3.37 0.87 15.90
N LEU A 154 -3.38 -0.19 15.10
CA LEU A 154 -4.04 -1.46 15.42
C LEU A 154 -3.21 -2.36 16.34
N ASP A 155 -1.92 -2.49 16.04
CA ASP A 155 -1.06 -3.53 16.63
C ASP A 155 0.35 -3.03 16.97
N GLY A 156 0.59 -1.71 16.86
CA GLY A 156 1.88 -1.08 17.10
C GLY A 156 2.78 -1.02 15.87
N ILE A 157 3.99 -0.49 16.04
CA ILE A 157 4.92 -0.26 14.93
C ILE A 157 5.45 -1.60 14.41
N HIS A 158 5.17 -1.89 13.14
CA HIS A 158 5.64 -3.07 12.41
C HIS A 158 6.53 -2.70 11.23
N ALA A 159 7.20 -3.71 10.65
CA ALA A 159 7.91 -3.54 9.39
C ALA A 159 6.90 -3.45 8.22
N LYS A 160 7.20 -2.65 7.19
CA LYS A 160 6.31 -2.47 6.02
C LYS A 160 5.93 -3.80 5.34
N LYS A 161 6.86 -4.77 5.33
CA LYS A 161 6.64 -6.11 4.78
C LYS A 161 5.55 -6.93 5.50
N SER A 162 5.05 -6.47 6.64
CA SER A 162 3.97 -7.12 7.39
C SER A 162 2.58 -6.82 6.83
N ILE A 163 2.41 -5.78 6.00
CA ILE A 163 1.11 -5.35 5.46
C ILE A 163 0.28 -6.53 4.89
N PRO A 164 0.85 -7.45 4.06
CA PRO A 164 0.11 -8.62 3.57
C PRO A 164 -0.52 -9.49 4.67
N ALA A 165 0.16 -9.66 5.81
CA ALA A 165 -0.34 -10.47 6.91
C ALA A 165 -1.58 -9.83 7.57
N PHE A 166 -1.63 -8.50 7.64
CA PHE A 166 -2.80 -7.78 8.14
C PHE A 166 -3.97 -7.84 7.16
N TYR A 167 -3.72 -7.71 5.85
CA TYR A 167 -4.77 -7.94 4.85
C TYR A 167 -5.40 -9.33 5.03
N LYS A 168 -4.58 -10.38 5.18
CA LYS A 168 -5.06 -11.74 5.42
C LYS A 168 -5.81 -11.89 6.75
N LYS A 169 -5.27 -11.34 7.84
CA LYS A 169 -5.83 -11.46 9.20
C LYS A 169 -7.23 -10.86 9.29
N TYR A 170 -7.48 -9.77 8.57
CA TYR A 170 -8.73 -9.00 8.65
C TYR A 170 -9.63 -9.17 7.41
N ASP A 171 -9.40 -10.22 6.59
CA ASP A 171 -10.16 -10.43 5.35
C ASP A 171 -11.61 -10.89 5.64
N GLU A 172 -11.75 -11.90 6.49
CA GLU A 172 -13.04 -12.53 6.82
C GLU A 172 -13.35 -12.45 8.32
N ILE A 173 -13.43 -11.22 8.86
CA ILE A 173 -13.78 -10.99 10.27
C ILE A 173 -15.27 -10.65 10.43
N PRO A 174 -15.98 -11.21 11.42
CA PRO A 174 -17.37 -10.82 11.72
C PRO A 174 -17.44 -9.37 12.23
N GLU A 175 -18.47 -8.61 11.84
CA GLU A 175 -18.65 -7.22 12.33
C GLU A 175 -18.83 -7.13 13.87
N SER A 176 -19.33 -8.20 14.49
CA SER A 176 -19.50 -8.31 15.95
C SER A 176 -18.21 -8.69 16.69
N SER A 177 -17.10 -8.92 15.99
CA SER A 177 -15.84 -9.33 16.60
C SER A 177 -15.11 -8.17 17.29
N ASN A 178 -14.28 -8.50 18.27
CA ASN A 178 -13.39 -7.52 18.90
C ASN A 178 -12.38 -6.96 17.90
N GLU A 179 -11.93 -7.76 16.94
CA GLU A 179 -11.05 -7.37 15.85
C GLU A 179 -11.66 -6.25 15.00
N TYR A 180 -12.95 -6.37 14.66
CA TYR A 180 -13.67 -5.33 13.92
C TYR A 180 -13.81 -4.06 14.76
N SER A 181 -14.13 -4.17 16.05
CA SER A 181 -14.20 -3.03 16.98
C SER A 181 -12.85 -2.31 17.11
N ASN A 182 -11.75 -3.05 17.29
CA ASN A 182 -10.39 -2.50 17.37
C ASN A 182 -10.02 -1.73 16.10
N MET A 183 -10.43 -2.23 14.93
CA MET A 183 -10.22 -1.55 13.66
C MET A 183 -11.01 -0.24 13.56
N ARG A 184 -12.26 -0.19 14.04
CA ARG A 184 -13.00 1.08 14.13
C ARG A 184 -12.30 2.08 15.04
N ASN A 185 -11.83 1.63 16.21
CA ASN A 185 -11.07 2.48 17.13
C ASN A 185 -9.78 3.02 16.48
N ALA A 186 -9.07 2.18 15.72
CA ALA A 186 -7.88 2.61 14.99
C ALA A 186 -8.19 3.63 13.88
N ILE A 187 -9.34 3.51 13.20
CA ILE A 187 -9.79 4.49 12.21
C ILE A 187 -10.13 5.83 12.88
N GLU A 188 -10.85 5.81 14.02
CA GLU A 188 -11.13 7.01 14.80
C GLU A 188 -9.83 7.70 15.28
N ALA A 189 -8.88 6.91 15.79
CA ALA A 189 -7.55 7.40 16.15
C ALA A 189 -6.77 7.95 14.95
N PHE A 190 -6.93 7.36 13.76
CA PHE A 190 -6.33 7.87 12.53
C PHE A 190 -6.88 9.26 12.20
N HIS A 191 -8.20 9.43 12.19
CA HIS A 191 -8.84 10.72 11.92
C HIS A 191 -8.44 11.77 12.96
N ALA A 192 -8.42 11.41 14.25
CA ALA A 192 -7.96 12.30 15.32
C ALA A 192 -6.49 12.71 15.13
N THR A 193 -5.62 11.78 14.76
CA THR A 193 -4.20 12.05 14.48
C THR A 193 -4.06 12.98 13.27
N MET A 194 -4.81 12.74 12.19
CA MET A 194 -4.81 13.60 11.00
C MET A 194 -5.32 15.01 11.30
N GLN A 195 -6.37 15.15 12.12
CA GLN A 195 -6.85 16.46 12.54
C GLN A 195 -5.77 17.22 13.32
N ASN A 196 -5.10 16.56 14.27
CA ASN A 196 -3.99 17.17 14.99
C ASN A 196 -2.84 17.59 14.05
N LEU A 197 -2.51 16.76 13.05
CA LEU A 197 -1.51 17.12 12.05
C LEU A 197 -1.92 18.36 11.24
N LEU A 198 -3.17 18.45 10.81
CA LEU A 198 -3.72 19.61 10.10
C LEU A 198 -3.74 20.87 10.96
N ASP A 199 -3.97 20.73 12.27
CA ASP A 199 -3.95 21.85 13.22
C ASP A 199 -2.53 22.34 13.52
N ILE A 200 -1.51 21.49 13.35
CA ILE A 200 -0.09 21.83 13.53
C ILE A 200 0.48 22.41 12.24
N TYR A 201 0.19 21.78 11.10
CA TYR A 201 0.72 22.13 9.79
C TYR A 201 -0.37 22.13 8.71
N ALA A 202 -0.43 23.22 7.94
CA ALA A 202 -1.04 23.17 6.63
C ALA A 202 -0.23 22.24 5.70
N PRO A 203 -0.87 21.60 4.69
CA PRO A 203 -0.17 20.67 3.79
C PRO A 203 1.08 21.28 3.15
N GLU A 204 0.99 22.51 2.67
CA GLU A 204 2.07 23.21 1.98
C GLU A 204 3.26 23.51 2.90
N GLU A 205 3.02 23.61 4.22
CA GLU A 205 4.07 23.81 5.23
C GLU A 205 4.87 22.52 5.43
N ILE A 206 4.22 21.35 5.48
CA ILE A 206 4.90 20.05 5.52
C ILE A 206 5.85 19.91 4.31
N ALA A 207 5.44 20.38 3.14
CA ALA A 207 6.24 20.29 1.91
C ALA A 207 7.59 21.02 1.99
N LEU A 208 7.73 21.97 2.93
CA LEU A 208 8.94 22.74 3.21
C LEU A 208 9.84 22.08 4.28
N THR A 209 9.36 21.04 4.96
CA THR A 209 10.09 20.35 6.02
C THR A 209 10.63 19.00 5.56
N ASN A 210 11.39 18.35 6.43
CA ASN A 210 11.85 16.98 6.23
C ASN A 210 10.74 15.94 6.37
N TYR A 211 9.58 16.31 6.94
CA TYR A 211 8.43 15.43 7.08
C TYR A 211 7.72 15.12 5.76
N ARG A 212 8.03 15.82 4.65
CA ARG A 212 7.63 15.39 3.31
C ARG A 212 8.19 14.01 2.91
N ARG A 213 9.25 13.53 3.58
CA ARG A 213 9.80 12.20 3.31
C ARG A 213 8.93 11.15 4.01
N VAL A 214 8.39 10.19 3.24
CA VAL A 214 7.45 9.16 3.75
C VAL A 214 7.89 8.49 5.06
N HIS A 215 9.18 8.17 5.22
CA HIS A 215 9.66 7.51 6.44
C HIS A 215 9.70 8.42 7.67
N LEU A 216 9.87 9.74 7.49
CA LEU A 216 9.78 10.74 8.56
C LEU A 216 8.32 11.15 8.79
N TYR A 217 7.50 11.23 7.75
CA TYR A 217 6.05 11.38 7.90
C TYR A 217 5.43 10.27 8.74
N TYR A 218 5.77 9.01 8.44
CA TYR A 218 5.34 7.85 9.21
C TYR A 218 5.72 8.01 10.69
N THR A 219 6.96 8.39 10.97
CA THR A 219 7.43 8.61 12.34
C THR A 219 6.69 9.77 13.01
N LEU A 220 6.48 10.90 12.32
CA LEU A 220 5.71 12.04 12.84
C LEU A 220 4.28 11.64 13.18
N PHE A 221 3.59 10.94 12.29
CA PHE A 221 2.25 10.42 12.53
C PHE A 221 2.21 9.54 13.78
N CYS A 222 3.15 8.60 13.93
CA CYS A 222 3.24 7.76 15.11
C CYS A 222 3.49 8.56 16.40
N VAL A 223 4.32 9.60 16.37
CA VAL A 223 4.54 10.47 17.54
C VAL A 223 3.25 11.19 17.93
N ILE A 224 2.55 11.81 16.97
CA ILE A 224 1.28 12.50 17.24
C ILE A 224 0.22 11.51 17.74
N ALA A 225 0.12 10.34 17.12
CA ALA A 225 -0.80 9.29 17.54
C ALA A 225 -0.54 8.86 18.99
N SER A 226 0.73 8.71 19.39
CA SER A 226 1.08 8.32 20.76
C SER A 226 0.72 9.35 21.80
N ILE A 227 0.83 10.64 21.50
CA ILE A 227 0.54 11.71 22.47
C ILE A 227 -0.93 12.17 22.43
N ARG A 228 -1.68 11.90 21.36
CA ARG A 228 -3.07 12.35 21.18
C ARG A 228 -4.12 11.24 21.23
N THR A 229 -3.71 9.98 21.15
CA THR A 229 -4.62 8.84 21.10
C THR A 229 -4.14 7.74 22.05
N ASN A 230 -5.03 6.80 22.38
CA ASN A 230 -4.69 5.66 23.23
C ASN A 230 -4.29 4.39 22.44
N CYS A 231 -4.19 4.49 21.10
CA CYS A 231 -3.99 3.36 20.20
C CYS A 231 -2.52 2.97 20.01
N LEU A 232 -1.59 3.92 20.11
CA LEU A 232 -0.16 3.64 19.94
C LEU A 232 0.62 3.94 21.23
N LYS A 233 0.80 2.90 22.04
CA LYS A 233 1.44 2.99 23.35
C LYS A 233 2.96 2.84 23.25
N THR A 234 3.66 3.60 24.08
CA THR A 234 5.12 3.51 24.30
C THR A 234 5.40 3.13 25.75
N ASN A 235 6.59 2.59 26.01
CA ASN A 235 7.09 2.37 27.37
C ASN A 235 7.71 3.64 27.97
N LEU A 236 7.81 4.72 27.20
CA LEU A 236 8.25 6.02 27.69
C LEU A 236 7.10 6.71 28.43
N GLU A 237 7.40 7.31 29.58
CA GLU A 237 6.45 8.18 30.29
C GLU A 237 6.28 9.49 29.48
N ILE A 238 5.16 9.59 28.76
CA ILE A 238 4.81 10.69 27.84
C ILE A 238 3.54 11.44 28.27
N GLU A 239 3.03 11.19 29.47
CA GLU A 239 1.78 11.76 29.98
C GLU A 239 1.82 13.30 30.01
N SER A 240 2.99 13.89 30.28
CA SER A 240 3.21 15.34 30.23
C SER A 240 3.05 15.93 28.81
N LEU A 241 3.19 15.12 27.77
CA LEU A 241 3.07 15.54 26.37
C LEU A 241 1.62 15.56 25.89
N HIS A 242 0.71 14.86 26.56
CA HIS A 242 -0.69 14.72 26.11
C HIS A 242 -1.42 16.07 26.05
N SER A 243 -1.09 16.99 26.95
CA SER A 243 -1.68 18.33 27.04
C SER A 243 -0.86 19.41 26.33
N MET A 244 0.27 19.05 25.71
CA MET A 244 1.17 20.01 25.08
C MET A 244 0.45 20.74 23.94
N PRO A 245 0.39 22.09 23.90
CA PRO A 245 -0.30 22.84 22.85
C PRO A 245 0.28 22.64 21.45
N ASN A 246 -0.55 22.68 20.40
CA ASN A 246 -0.14 22.46 19.01
C ASN A 246 0.91 23.47 18.51
N ASN A 247 0.88 24.73 18.97
CA ASN A 247 1.91 25.71 18.63
C ASN A 247 3.28 25.35 19.22
N LYS A 248 3.35 24.79 20.43
CA LYS A 248 4.61 24.29 21.00
C LYS A 248 5.12 23.06 20.25
N LEU A 249 4.22 22.13 19.89
CA LEU A 249 4.56 20.99 19.05
C LEU A 249 5.13 21.44 17.70
N ARG A 250 4.51 22.43 17.06
CA ARG A 250 4.98 23.00 15.79
C ARG A 250 6.41 23.55 15.91
N ILE A 251 6.68 24.38 16.91
CA ILE A 251 8.02 24.94 17.15
C ILE A 251 9.06 23.82 17.32
N PHE A 252 8.72 22.80 18.10
CA PHE A 252 9.60 21.65 18.28
C PHE A 252 9.88 20.92 16.96
N PHE A 253 8.84 20.59 16.18
CA PHE A 253 9.00 19.84 14.94
C PHE A 253 9.72 20.66 13.86
N ASP A 254 9.53 21.98 13.81
CA ASP A 254 10.28 22.86 12.91
C ASP A 254 11.78 22.85 13.26
N ASN A 255 12.11 23.02 14.55
CA ASN A 255 13.49 22.95 15.04
C ASN A 255 14.12 21.56 14.83
N PHE A 256 13.35 20.49 15.05
CA PHE A 256 13.80 19.13 14.80
C PHE A 256 14.10 18.90 13.32
N SER A 257 13.22 19.38 12.43
CA SER A 257 13.41 19.32 10.98
C SER A 257 14.67 20.08 10.57
N ALA A 258 14.89 21.30 11.07
CA ALA A 258 16.09 22.08 10.77
C ALA A 258 17.37 21.39 11.27
N THR A 259 17.35 20.87 12.50
CA THR A 259 18.47 20.12 13.08
C THR A 259 18.79 18.88 12.25
N TYR A 260 17.78 18.18 11.74
CA TYR A 260 17.99 17.03 10.86
C TYR A 260 18.81 17.37 9.61
N ASP A 261 18.52 18.51 8.95
CA ASP A 261 19.28 18.95 7.77
C ASP A 261 20.73 19.31 8.12
N GLU A 262 20.98 19.91 9.28
CA GLU A 262 22.35 20.17 9.73
C GLU A 262 23.12 18.87 10.01
N LYS A 263 22.46 17.89 10.63
CA LYS A 263 23.11 16.64 11.07
C LYS A 263 23.30 15.64 9.96
N ILE A 264 22.45 15.63 8.93
CA ILE A 264 22.58 14.67 7.83
C ILE A 264 23.87 14.94 7.03
N ASP A 265 24.29 16.19 6.88
CA ASP A 265 25.49 16.56 6.12
C ASP A 265 26.78 16.59 6.97
N SER A 266 26.65 16.46 8.30
CA SER A 266 27.79 16.42 9.21
C SER A 266 28.59 15.11 9.08
N LYS A 267 29.92 15.22 9.04
CA LYS A 267 30.85 14.08 9.10
C LYS A 267 30.94 13.45 10.49
N GLU A 268 30.58 14.19 11.54
CA GLU A 268 30.54 13.74 12.94
C GLU A 268 29.29 14.28 13.64
N PRO A 269 28.12 13.64 13.47
CA PRO A 269 26.97 13.91 14.33
C PRO A 269 27.33 13.55 15.79
N SER A 270 26.79 14.29 16.76
CA SER A 270 26.81 13.90 18.18
C SER A 270 26.30 12.46 18.35
N SER A 271 26.77 11.71 19.35
CA SER A 271 26.47 10.27 19.52
C SER A 271 24.99 9.92 19.33
N ASP A 272 24.11 10.79 19.83
CA ASP A 272 22.68 10.51 19.93
C ASP A 272 21.94 10.66 18.59
N TRP A 273 22.40 11.57 17.72
CA TRP A 273 21.80 11.78 16.38
C TRP A 273 22.34 10.79 15.34
N ASN A 274 23.53 10.24 15.54
CA ASN A 274 24.13 9.28 14.61
C ASN A 274 23.19 8.12 14.29
N GLN A 275 22.60 7.51 15.33
CA GLN A 275 21.70 6.38 15.15
C GLN A 275 20.42 6.81 14.41
N PHE A 276 19.83 7.96 14.76
CA PHE A 276 18.64 8.48 14.09
C PHE A 276 18.88 8.76 12.60
N ILE A 277 20.02 9.34 12.25
CA ILE A 277 20.40 9.61 10.86
C ILE A 277 20.64 8.31 10.09
N GLN A 278 21.33 7.33 10.68
CA GLN A 278 21.49 6.01 10.06
C GLN A 278 20.13 5.33 9.82
N ASP A 279 19.26 5.38 10.82
CA ASP A 279 17.91 4.83 10.77
C ASP A 279 17.02 5.55 9.76
N SER A 280 17.33 6.79 9.41
CA SER A 280 16.65 7.56 8.37
C SER A 280 17.23 7.36 6.97
N ARG A 281 18.43 6.77 6.86
CA ARG A 281 19.11 6.49 5.57
C ARG A 281 18.97 5.06 5.10
N ARG A 282 18.93 4.10 6.02
CA ARG A 282 18.99 2.67 5.73
C ARG A 282 17.88 1.93 6.46
N ALA A 283 17.38 0.86 5.84
CA ALA A 283 16.37 -0.02 6.45
C ALA A 283 15.19 0.77 7.04
N THR A 284 14.75 1.84 6.35
CA THR A 284 13.82 2.84 6.91
C THR A 284 12.44 2.26 7.21
N THR A 285 12.11 1.13 6.59
CA THR A 285 10.86 0.39 6.71
C THR A 285 10.91 -0.79 7.67
N ASP A 286 12.08 -1.07 8.27
CA ASP A 286 12.24 -2.17 9.21
C ASP A 286 11.71 -1.77 10.59
N GLN A 287 11.15 -2.74 11.31
CA GLN A 287 10.47 -2.51 12.58
C GLN A 287 11.38 -1.87 13.64
N ALA A 288 12.56 -2.44 13.86
CA ALA A 288 13.50 -1.93 14.86
C ALA A 288 13.94 -0.49 14.55
N THR A 289 14.19 -0.19 13.28
CA THR A 289 14.56 1.15 12.80
C THR A 289 13.42 2.16 13.03
N ARG A 290 12.18 1.77 12.72
CA ARG A 290 11.00 2.61 12.95
C ARG A 290 10.77 2.91 14.43
N ILE A 291 10.88 1.90 15.29
CA ILE A 291 10.75 2.04 16.75
C ILE A 291 11.82 2.99 17.27
N ARG A 292 13.09 2.80 16.90
CA ARG A 292 14.18 3.70 17.32
C ARG A 292 13.96 5.15 16.90
N ARG A 293 13.52 5.40 15.65
CA ARG A 293 13.19 6.78 15.20
C ARG A 293 12.05 7.38 16.02
N TRP A 294 10.98 6.62 16.25
CA TRP A 294 9.82 7.09 17.00
C TRP A 294 10.15 7.38 18.46
N GLU A 295 10.85 6.48 19.15
CA GLU A 295 11.30 6.70 20.53
C GLU A 295 12.27 7.87 20.65
N PHE A 296 13.16 8.05 19.67
CA PHE A 296 14.09 9.17 19.65
C PHE A 296 13.36 10.51 19.64
N ILE A 297 12.38 10.69 18.74
CA ILE A 297 11.60 11.94 18.69
C ILE A 297 10.79 12.13 19.98
N LEU A 298 10.19 11.07 20.54
CA LEU A 298 9.47 11.17 21.81
C LEU A 298 10.37 11.62 22.98
N ARG A 299 11.60 11.09 23.07
CA ARG A 299 12.57 11.51 24.10
C ARG A 299 12.96 12.97 23.93
N GLN A 300 13.30 13.39 22.71
CA GLN A 300 13.64 14.79 22.42
C GLN A 300 12.48 15.73 22.72
N LEU A 301 11.24 15.33 22.42
CA LEU A 301 10.05 16.12 22.74
C LEU A 301 9.80 16.21 24.24
N LYS A 302 10.03 15.13 24.99
CA LYS A 302 9.98 15.13 26.46
C LYS A 302 11.03 16.06 27.07
N ASP A 303 12.25 16.01 26.58
CA ASP A 303 13.32 16.90 27.04
C ASP A 303 12.99 18.37 26.73
N TYR A 304 12.43 18.65 25.55
CA TYR A 304 11.95 19.99 25.20
C TYR A 304 10.84 20.49 26.13
N ALA A 305 9.85 19.65 26.44
CA ALA A 305 8.75 20.00 27.34
C ALA A 305 9.19 20.25 28.80
N ASN A 306 10.28 19.63 29.25
CA ASN A 306 10.81 19.78 30.62
C ASN A 306 11.71 21.01 30.80
N ASN A 307 12.24 21.57 29.71
CA ASN A 307 13.21 22.69 29.73
C ASN A 307 12.55 24.07 29.51
N GLU A 308 11.23 24.13 29.34
CA GLU A 308 10.41 25.36 29.28
C GLU A 308 9.62 25.59 30.58
#